data_AF-A0A950QYV7-F1
#
_entry.id   AF-A0A950QYV7-F1
#
_cell.length_a   1.000
_cell.length_b   1.000
_cell.length_c   1.000
_cell.angle_alpha   90.00
_cell.angle_beta   90.00
_cell.angle_gamma   90.00
#
_symmetry.space_group_name_H-M   'P 1'
#
loop_
_entity.id
_entity.type
_entity.pdbx_description
1 polymer ?
#
loop_
_entity_poly.entity_id
_entity_poly.type
_entity_poly.pdbx_seq_one_letter_code
_entity_poly.pdbx_strand_id
1 'polypeptide(L)'
;MAYTGALGLILLISHHPVPVHHPAPVLVKLLLAGFLVFMTGLMDDVFGLKPWQKLCAETLASLIAIFSGIQIQGFQGHMFASYVAAPLTLIWLVGCTNAFNLIDGVDGLATGIGFIASVTTMIAGALHGDAGLVVATAPLAGALLAFLIFNINPASIFLGDSGSLWVGFMLACYSVMWSKKSVTALSVTAPIMALCIPLLDAGLAVARRYVRAQPIFTADRAHIHHRLLDRGLSPRRTAFLLCAASAVGAGFSILQSTAPNYMRFVIMFVFCIVAWFGIRYLHYQEFDVAIRVLRKNNIRSIVKSHFSLNSCEQKIMAANSVDDCWSAVRTIAVELGFTHVDFVGCGQHFEAPPEKPVTGHWSLQVPLSDSEYVRFGCQFEIFRSAAVVAQLADLLHRTLSTKMNDFRQQATEGERAAISA
;
A
#
# COMPACT_ATOMS: atom_id res chain seq x y z
N MET A 1 19.77 26.81 5.34
CA MET A 1 20.41 28.13 5.44
C MET A 1 20.01 29.09 4.32
N ALA A 2 20.15 28.73 3.03
CA ALA A 2 19.74 29.61 1.92
C ALA A 2 18.23 29.95 1.95
N TYR A 3 17.38 28.93 2.15
CA TYR A 3 15.93 29.10 2.31
C TYR A 3 15.55 30.09 3.41
N THR A 4 16.08 29.87 4.63
CA THR A 4 15.80 30.71 5.80
C THR A 4 16.29 32.14 5.62
N GLY A 5 17.47 32.32 5.02
CA GLY A 5 18.03 33.65 4.72
C GLY A 5 17.20 34.42 3.70
N ALA A 6 16.83 33.76 2.58
CA ALA A 6 15.98 34.36 1.55
C ALA A 6 14.56 34.66 2.07
N LEU A 7 13.97 33.77 2.88
CA LEU A 7 12.69 34.02 3.54
C LEU A 7 12.77 35.21 4.50
N GLY A 8 13.82 35.27 5.33
CA GLY A 8 14.07 36.40 6.22
C GLY A 8 14.20 37.73 5.47
N LEU A 9 14.93 37.73 4.35
CA LEU A 9 15.09 38.91 3.49
C LEU A 9 13.76 39.35 2.86
N ILE A 10 12.95 38.41 2.36
CA ILE A 10 11.62 38.73 1.80
C ILE A 10 10.70 39.31 2.88
N LEU A 11 10.69 38.73 4.09
CA LEU A 11 9.88 39.23 5.20
C LEU A 11 10.34 40.63 5.67
N LEU A 12 11.65 40.90 5.66
CA LEU A 12 12.21 42.22 5.99
C LEU A 12 11.90 43.29 4.93
N ILE A 13 12.00 42.94 3.63
CA ILE A 13 11.71 43.87 2.52
C ILE A 13 10.20 44.14 2.41
N SER A 14 9.35 43.18 2.79
CA SER A 14 7.88 43.28 2.77
C SER A 14 7.29 44.22 3.82
N HIS A 15 8.09 45.07 4.46
CA HIS A 15 7.63 46.22 5.25
C HIS A 15 7.03 47.35 4.39
N HIS A 16 7.13 47.28 3.05
CA HIS A 16 6.28 48.04 2.11
C HIS A 16 5.03 47.23 1.73
N PRO A 17 3.85 47.85 1.48
CA PRO A 17 2.55 47.21 1.65
C PRO A 17 2.22 46.25 0.51
N VAL A 18 2.89 45.11 0.47
CA VAL A 18 2.26 43.89 -0.01
C VAL A 18 1.31 43.49 1.14
N PRO A 19 -0.02 43.40 0.91
CA PRO A 19 -0.97 43.06 1.96
C PRO A 19 -0.81 41.58 2.35
N VAL A 20 0.25 41.27 3.11
CA VAL A 20 0.52 39.98 3.70
C VAL A 20 -0.37 39.87 4.95
N HIS A 21 -1.69 39.69 4.75
CA HIS A 21 -2.65 39.46 5.82
C HIS A 21 -2.30 38.16 6.56
N HIS A 22 -1.54 38.26 7.65
CA HIS A 22 -1.39 37.26 8.72
C HIS A 22 -0.85 35.82 8.42
N PRO A 23 0.20 35.58 7.60
CA PRO A 23 0.88 34.27 7.53
C PRO A 23 2.25 34.21 8.24
N ALA A 24 2.87 35.33 8.62
CA ALA A 24 4.22 35.35 9.19
C ALA A 24 4.42 34.47 10.45
N PRO A 25 3.46 34.39 11.41
CA PRO A 25 3.62 33.52 12.58
C PRO A 25 3.64 32.02 12.23
N VAL A 26 2.92 31.62 11.17
CA VAL A 26 2.87 30.22 10.73
C VAL A 26 4.18 29.82 10.06
N LEU A 27 4.71 30.66 9.16
CA LEU A 27 6.00 30.40 8.50
C LEU A 27 7.15 30.31 9.51
N VAL A 28 7.20 31.20 10.50
CA VAL A 28 8.24 31.15 11.55
C VAL A 28 8.16 29.86 12.37
N LYS A 29 6.95 29.42 12.74
CA LYS A 29 6.79 28.15 13.45
C LYS A 29 7.12 26.94 12.58
N LEU A 30 6.90 27.02 11.26
CA LEU A 30 7.33 25.98 10.32
C LEU A 30 8.86 25.89 10.22
N LEU A 31 9.59 26.99 10.41
CA LEU A 31 11.05 26.94 10.45
C LEU A 31 11.55 26.08 11.62
N LEU A 32 10.87 26.11 12.78
CA LEU A 32 11.23 25.25 13.91
C LEU A 32 11.00 23.77 13.59
N ALA A 33 9.83 23.43 13.04
CA ALA A 33 9.53 22.05 12.64
C ALA A 33 10.49 21.56 11.54
N GLY A 34 10.75 22.40 10.54
CA GLY A 34 11.72 22.12 9.49
C GLY A 34 13.14 21.95 10.01
N PHE A 35 13.57 22.80 10.94
CA PHE A 35 14.89 22.68 11.56
C PHE A 35 15.07 21.33 12.27
N LEU A 36 14.04 20.85 12.97
CA LEU A 36 14.06 19.53 13.61
C LEU A 36 14.24 18.41 12.58
N VAL A 37 13.50 18.45 11.46
CA VAL A 37 13.64 17.46 10.37
C VAL A 37 15.02 17.53 9.73
N PHE A 38 15.53 18.73 9.45
CA PHE A 38 16.87 18.93 8.89
C PHE A 38 17.97 18.39 9.83
N MET A 39 17.88 18.67 11.13
CA MET A 39 18.82 18.14 12.13
C MET A 39 18.74 16.62 12.22
N THR A 40 17.54 16.05 12.11
CA THR A 40 17.35 14.59 12.11
C THR A 40 18.04 13.95 10.91
N GLY A 41 17.84 14.50 9.70
CA GLY A 41 18.52 14.01 8.51
C GLY A 41 20.03 14.22 8.56
N LEU A 42 20.49 15.34 9.13
CA LEU A 42 21.93 15.59 9.33
C LEU A 42 22.54 14.58 10.31
N MET A 43 21.82 14.25 11.39
CA MET A 43 22.25 13.21 12.32
C MET A 43 22.25 11.83 11.66
N ASP A 44 21.32 11.55 10.73
CA ASP A 44 21.31 10.32 9.95
C ASP A 44 22.51 10.22 9.00
N ASP A 45 22.80 11.30 8.27
CA ASP A 45 23.96 11.39 7.37
C ASP A 45 25.29 11.17 8.11
N VAL A 46 25.39 11.59 9.38
CA VAL A 46 26.61 11.49 10.20
C VAL A 46 26.71 10.18 11.00
N PHE A 47 25.60 9.73 11.59
CA PHE A 47 25.61 8.63 12.56
C PHE A 47 24.87 7.37 12.11
N GLY A 48 24.07 7.42 11.03
CA GLY A 48 23.23 6.32 10.56
C GLY A 48 22.15 5.94 11.59
N LEU A 49 21.10 6.74 11.68
CA LEU A 49 20.01 6.53 12.63
C LEU A 49 19.16 5.31 12.23
N LYS A 50 18.54 4.70 13.24
CA LYS A 50 17.55 3.64 13.02
C LYS A 50 16.26 4.27 12.46
N PRO A 51 15.52 3.57 11.58
CA PRO A 51 14.29 4.10 10.99
C PRO A 51 13.27 4.64 12.00
N TRP A 52 13.14 3.98 13.17
CA TRP A 52 12.22 4.44 14.22
C TRP A 52 12.62 5.78 14.84
N GLN A 53 13.92 6.10 14.90
CA GLN A 53 14.43 7.38 15.44
C GLN A 53 14.04 8.52 14.50
N LYS A 54 14.20 8.31 13.18
CA LYS A 54 13.74 9.24 12.15
C LYS A 54 12.23 9.48 12.25
N LEU A 55 11.45 8.39 12.30
CA LEU A 55 9.99 8.47 12.42
C LEU A 55 9.52 9.20 13.69
N CYS A 56 10.18 8.99 14.84
CA CYS A 56 9.85 9.73 16.07
C CYS A 56 10.06 11.24 15.90
N ALA A 57 11.19 11.64 15.30
CA ALA A 57 11.49 13.04 15.08
C ALA A 57 10.55 13.68 14.04
N GLU A 58 10.29 13.00 12.92
CA GLU A 58 9.32 13.44 11.90
C GLU A 58 7.90 13.57 12.48
N THR A 59 7.50 12.65 13.35
CA THR A 59 6.23 12.70 14.06
C THR A 59 6.18 13.95 14.95
N LEU A 60 7.24 14.21 15.71
CA LEU A 60 7.33 15.40 16.56
C LEU A 60 7.28 16.70 15.74
N ALA A 61 8.05 16.80 14.65
CA ALA A 61 8.00 17.94 13.73
C ALA A 61 6.60 18.13 13.13
N SER A 62 5.94 17.03 12.75
CA SER A 62 4.58 17.06 12.20
C SER A 62 3.56 17.54 13.23
N LEU A 63 3.70 17.15 14.51
CA LEU A 63 2.88 17.68 15.59
C LEU A 63 3.09 19.19 15.79
N ILE A 64 4.35 19.65 15.78
CA ILE A 64 4.67 21.09 15.84
C ILE A 64 3.99 21.84 14.68
N ALA A 65 4.04 21.30 13.46
CA ALA A 65 3.37 21.89 12.30
C ALA A 65 1.83 21.92 12.48
N ILE A 66 1.23 20.84 12.99
CA ILE A 66 -0.22 20.77 13.28
C ILE A 66 -0.64 21.82 14.31
N PHE A 67 0.08 21.94 15.42
CA PHE A 67 -0.18 22.98 16.44
C PHE A 67 0.09 24.41 15.92
N SER A 68 0.91 24.55 14.88
CA SER A 68 1.13 25.81 14.18
C SER A 68 0.03 26.16 13.18
N GLY A 69 -0.96 25.28 13.05
CA GLY A 69 -2.12 25.44 12.19
C GLY A 69 -1.99 24.72 10.86
N ILE A 70 -0.96 23.91 10.59
CA ILE A 70 -0.91 23.08 9.37
C ILE A 70 -1.77 21.84 9.58
N GLN A 71 -3.02 21.89 9.10
CA GLN A 71 -3.97 20.80 9.28
C GLN A 71 -4.90 20.66 8.08
N ILE A 72 -5.12 19.43 7.65
CA ILE A 72 -6.13 19.06 6.67
C ILE A 72 -7.49 19.15 7.35
N GLN A 73 -8.27 20.17 6.99
CA GLN A 73 -9.48 20.54 7.73
C GLN A 73 -10.76 19.84 7.24
N GLY A 74 -10.79 19.33 6.01
CA GLY A 74 -12.01 18.74 5.48
C GLY A 74 -11.92 18.26 4.03
N PHE A 75 -13.00 17.65 3.56
CA PHE A 75 -13.19 17.19 2.19
C PHE A 75 -14.63 17.52 1.74
N GLN A 76 -14.81 17.97 0.50
CA GLN A 76 -16.14 18.39 -0.03
C GLN A 76 -16.86 19.48 0.76
N GLY A 77 -16.11 20.37 1.42
CA GLY A 77 -16.71 21.39 2.28
C GLY A 77 -17.20 20.85 3.63
N HIS A 78 -17.10 19.53 3.86
CA HIS A 78 -17.32 18.94 5.17
C HIS A 78 -16.03 18.98 5.98
N MET A 79 -16.09 19.67 7.10
CA MET A 79 -14.98 19.74 8.05
C MET A 79 -14.84 18.39 8.76
N PHE A 80 -13.62 17.88 8.81
CA PHE A 80 -13.29 16.73 9.63
C PHE A 80 -13.27 17.12 11.10
N ALA A 81 -13.71 16.20 11.96
CA ALA A 81 -13.48 16.36 13.39
C ALA A 81 -11.97 16.33 13.68
N SER A 82 -11.52 17.06 14.70
CA SER A 82 -10.10 17.22 15.03
C SER A 82 -9.37 15.88 15.23
N TYR A 83 -10.06 14.88 15.79
CA TYR A 83 -9.52 13.53 16.00
C TYR A 83 -9.32 12.72 14.70
N VAL A 84 -9.89 13.16 13.57
CA VAL A 84 -9.63 12.61 12.23
C VAL A 84 -8.61 13.47 11.49
N ALA A 85 -8.78 14.79 11.56
CA ALA A 85 -7.95 15.76 10.86
C ALA A 85 -6.48 15.70 11.29
N ALA A 86 -6.20 15.59 12.60
CA ALA A 86 -4.83 15.56 13.10
C ALA A 86 -4.08 14.27 12.70
N PRO A 87 -4.60 13.05 12.91
CA PRO A 87 -3.94 11.83 12.41
C PRO A 87 -3.78 11.80 10.88
N LEU A 88 -4.77 12.27 10.12
CA LEU A 88 -4.67 12.35 8.67
C LEU A 88 -3.53 13.27 8.24
N THR A 89 -3.42 14.44 8.88
CA THR A 89 -2.33 15.38 8.60
C THR A 89 -0.98 14.79 9.01
N LEU A 90 -0.91 14.11 10.15
CA LEU A 90 0.31 13.45 10.61
C LEU A 90 0.81 12.42 9.60
N ILE A 91 -0.09 11.53 9.14
CA ILE A 91 0.21 10.53 8.11
C ILE A 91 0.66 11.20 6.83
N TRP A 92 0.01 12.29 6.42
CA TRP A 92 0.37 13.05 5.23
C TRP A 92 1.78 13.64 5.33
N LEU A 93 2.10 14.33 6.43
CA LEU A 93 3.40 14.99 6.61
C LEU A 93 4.54 13.97 6.69
N VAL A 94 4.41 12.95 7.54
CA VAL A 94 5.41 11.88 7.69
C VAL A 94 5.53 11.08 6.38
N GLY A 95 4.40 10.75 5.75
CA GLY A 95 4.37 9.99 4.51
C GLY A 95 5.05 10.71 3.35
N CYS A 96 4.77 12.00 3.16
CA CYS A 96 5.45 12.80 2.12
C CYS A 96 6.94 12.97 2.42
N THR A 97 7.32 13.17 3.69
CA THR A 97 8.72 13.29 4.11
C THR A 97 9.52 12.04 3.73
N ASN A 98 9.01 10.86 4.09
CA ASN A 98 9.63 9.59 3.73
C ASN A 98 9.57 9.33 2.21
N ALA A 99 8.48 9.68 1.54
CA ALA A 99 8.34 9.50 0.10
C ALA A 99 9.42 10.27 -0.69
N PHE A 100 9.80 11.48 -0.25
CA PHE A 100 10.89 12.23 -0.84
C PHE A 100 12.27 11.63 -0.55
N ASN A 101 12.50 11.16 0.67
CA ASN A 101 13.74 10.47 1.02
C ASN A 101 13.94 9.19 0.19
N LEU A 102 12.88 8.42 -0.07
CA LEU A 102 12.95 7.19 -0.88
C LEU A 102 13.32 7.42 -2.35
N ILE A 103 13.02 8.59 -2.92
CA ILE A 103 13.37 8.90 -4.32
C ILE A 103 14.74 9.56 -4.47
N ASP A 104 15.44 9.87 -3.37
CA ASP A 104 16.80 10.45 -3.37
C ASP A 104 17.90 9.39 -3.61
N GLY A 105 17.63 8.41 -4.46
CA GLY A 105 18.57 7.36 -4.85
C GLY A 105 19.32 7.63 -6.17
N VAL A 106 19.00 8.74 -6.85
CA VAL A 106 19.59 9.13 -8.13
C VAL A 106 19.89 10.63 -8.12
N ASP A 107 21.13 11.00 -8.45
CA ASP A 107 21.60 12.37 -8.66
C ASP A 107 20.60 13.24 -9.42
N GLY A 108 20.17 14.35 -8.80
CA GLY A 108 19.28 15.34 -9.41
C GLY A 108 17.79 14.97 -9.40
N LEU A 109 17.41 13.74 -9.01
CA LEU A 109 16.01 13.29 -9.04
C LEU A 109 15.16 13.96 -7.96
N ALA A 110 15.50 13.77 -6.67
CA ALA A 110 14.72 14.34 -5.57
C ALA A 110 14.72 15.87 -5.61
N THR A 111 15.87 16.49 -5.87
CA THR A 111 16.01 17.94 -6.06
C THR A 111 15.16 18.44 -7.24
N GLY A 112 15.21 17.76 -8.39
CA GLY A 112 14.46 18.16 -9.59
C GLY A 112 12.95 18.07 -9.40
N ILE A 113 12.47 16.97 -8.81
CA ILE A 113 11.04 16.81 -8.47
C ILE A 113 10.63 17.84 -7.41
N GLY A 114 11.46 18.07 -6.39
CA GLY A 114 11.22 19.08 -5.36
C GLY A 114 11.12 20.50 -5.94
N PHE A 115 11.97 20.82 -6.93
CA PHE A 115 11.92 22.10 -7.65
C PHE A 115 10.60 22.24 -8.42
N ILE A 116 10.22 21.24 -9.21
CA ILE A 116 8.96 21.23 -9.98
C ILE A 116 7.76 21.41 -9.04
N ALA A 117 7.72 20.66 -7.93
CA ALA A 117 6.65 20.77 -6.94
C ALA A 117 6.60 22.16 -6.29
N SER A 118 7.76 22.71 -5.91
CA SER A 118 7.86 24.05 -5.31
C SER A 118 7.35 25.14 -6.25
N VAL A 119 7.76 25.10 -7.53
CA VAL A 119 7.31 26.04 -8.57
C VAL A 119 5.81 25.88 -8.83
N THR A 120 5.32 24.65 -8.87
CA THR A 120 3.88 24.37 -9.08
C THR A 120 3.03 24.97 -7.97
N THR A 121 3.43 24.77 -6.71
CA THR A 121 2.74 25.34 -5.55
C THR A 121 2.87 26.87 -5.51
N MET A 122 4.03 27.43 -5.91
CA MET A 122 4.23 28.88 -6.04
C MET A 122 3.28 29.49 -7.08
N ILE A 123 3.19 28.88 -8.28
CA ILE A 123 2.28 29.32 -9.35
C ILE A 123 0.83 29.23 -8.86
N ALA A 124 0.45 28.14 -8.21
CA ALA A 124 -0.89 27.99 -7.66
C ALA A 124 -1.22 29.05 -6.59
N GLY A 125 -0.24 29.42 -5.76
CA GLY A 125 -0.36 30.53 -4.82
C GLY A 125 -0.60 31.86 -5.54
N ALA A 126 0.20 32.16 -6.57
CA ALA A 126 0.04 33.38 -7.36
C ALA A 126 -1.33 33.46 -8.05
N LEU A 127 -1.80 32.36 -8.66
CA LEU A 127 -3.09 32.29 -9.35
C LEU A 127 -4.29 32.53 -8.42
N HIS A 128 -4.17 32.18 -7.14
CA HIS A 128 -5.23 32.39 -6.15
C HIS A 128 -5.01 33.60 -5.24
N GLY A 129 -4.00 34.45 -5.54
CA GLY A 129 -3.67 35.61 -4.70
C GLY A 129 -3.16 35.24 -3.30
N ASP A 130 -2.62 34.03 -3.11
CA ASP A 130 -2.05 33.59 -1.84
C ASP A 130 -0.58 33.98 -1.71
N ALA A 131 -0.34 35.25 -1.35
CA ALA A 131 1.01 35.78 -1.12
C ALA A 131 1.80 34.98 -0.07
N GLY A 132 1.12 34.41 0.95
CA GLY A 132 1.78 33.61 1.97
C GLY A 132 2.40 32.33 1.40
N LEU A 133 1.67 31.65 0.50
CA LEU A 133 2.16 30.46 -0.17
C LEU A 133 3.29 30.78 -1.16
N VAL A 134 3.21 31.90 -1.88
CA VAL A 134 4.29 32.37 -2.78
C VAL A 134 5.56 32.66 -2.00
N VAL A 135 5.48 33.42 -0.90
CA VAL A 135 6.62 33.76 -0.05
C VAL A 135 7.23 32.52 0.60
N ALA A 136 6.41 31.52 0.95
CA ALA A 136 6.89 30.26 1.53
C ALA A 136 7.64 29.38 0.51
N THR A 137 7.21 29.38 -0.76
CA THR A 137 7.70 28.45 -1.80
C THR A 137 8.78 29.03 -2.71
N ALA A 138 8.81 30.35 -2.94
CA ALA A 138 9.80 30.99 -3.80
C ALA A 138 11.25 30.79 -3.32
N PRO A 139 11.59 30.96 -2.03
CA PRO A 139 12.93 30.67 -1.53
C PRO A 139 13.33 29.20 -1.68
N LEU A 140 12.36 28.28 -1.58
CA LEU A 140 12.61 26.85 -1.74
C LEU A 140 12.92 26.52 -3.20
N ALA A 141 12.12 27.03 -4.13
CA ALA A 141 12.36 26.87 -5.56
C ALA A 141 13.73 27.44 -5.97
N GLY A 142 14.08 28.63 -5.48
CA GLY A 142 15.40 29.24 -5.74
C GLY A 142 16.56 28.43 -5.18
N ALA A 143 16.46 27.94 -3.95
CA ALA A 143 17.49 27.13 -3.33
C ALA A 143 17.68 25.78 -4.05
N LEU A 144 16.58 25.12 -4.43
CA LEU A 144 16.63 23.85 -5.17
C LEU A 144 17.20 24.05 -6.58
N LEU A 145 16.84 25.13 -7.27
CA LEU A 145 17.41 25.44 -8.59
C LEU A 145 18.92 25.66 -8.52
N ALA A 146 19.39 26.44 -7.53
CA ALA A 146 20.81 26.67 -7.32
C ALA A 146 21.55 25.38 -6.96
N PHE A 147 20.98 24.54 -6.10
CA PHE A 147 21.55 23.25 -5.72
C PHE A 147 21.59 22.26 -6.88
N LEU A 148 20.57 22.26 -7.75
CA LEU A 148 20.45 21.34 -8.87
C LEU A 148 21.63 21.45 -9.85
N ILE A 149 22.22 22.64 -10.01
CA ILE A 149 23.44 22.85 -10.82
C ILE A 149 24.58 21.93 -10.37
N PHE A 150 24.70 21.69 -9.06
CA PHE A 150 25.75 20.85 -8.46
C PHE A 150 25.33 19.39 -8.27
N ASN A 151 24.02 19.12 -8.27
CA ASN A 151 23.42 17.81 -7.97
C ASN A 151 23.02 17.02 -9.23
N ILE A 152 22.97 17.64 -10.42
CA ILE A 152 22.78 16.91 -11.68
C ILE A 152 23.94 15.93 -11.90
N ASN A 153 23.61 14.71 -12.32
CA ASN A 153 24.61 13.67 -12.54
C ASN A 153 25.68 14.12 -13.57
N PRO A 154 26.98 13.98 -13.28
CA PRO A 154 27.54 13.36 -12.07
C PRO A 154 27.52 14.37 -10.91
N ALA A 155 26.86 14.02 -9.80
CA ALA A 155 26.71 14.97 -8.70
C ALA A 155 28.07 15.31 -8.07
N SER A 156 28.30 16.61 -7.88
CA SER A 156 29.43 17.12 -7.08
C SER A 156 29.10 17.21 -5.60
N ILE A 157 27.81 17.39 -5.29
CA ILE A 157 27.27 17.46 -3.92
C ILE A 157 25.99 16.63 -3.88
N PHE A 158 25.90 15.72 -2.92
CA PHE A 158 24.71 14.90 -2.65
C PHE A 158 23.73 15.65 -1.76
N LEU A 159 22.44 15.37 -1.92
CA LEU A 159 21.37 16.00 -1.13
C LEU A 159 21.35 15.46 0.31
N GLY A 160 21.55 14.15 0.47
CA GLY A 160 21.57 13.46 1.76
C GLY A 160 20.19 13.37 2.41
N ASP A 161 20.13 12.68 3.55
CA ASP A 161 18.92 12.59 4.37
C ASP A 161 18.55 13.96 4.94
N SER A 162 19.56 14.79 5.27
CA SER A 162 19.36 16.18 5.72
C SER A 162 18.55 17.02 4.72
N GLY A 163 18.84 16.90 3.43
CA GLY A 163 18.14 17.64 2.38
C GLY A 163 16.80 17.00 2.00
N SER A 164 16.79 15.68 1.74
CA SER A 164 15.62 15.00 1.20
C SER A 164 14.44 14.96 2.17
N LEU A 165 14.69 14.70 3.46
CA LEU A 165 13.65 14.74 4.50
C LEU A 165 13.11 16.17 4.66
N TRP A 166 13.99 17.17 4.68
CA TRP A 166 13.58 18.57 4.85
C TRP A 166 12.72 19.07 3.67
N VAL A 167 13.13 18.78 2.43
CA VAL A 167 12.37 19.13 1.22
C VAL A 167 11.01 18.46 1.22
N GLY A 168 10.95 17.16 1.52
CA GLY A 168 9.69 16.42 1.60
C GLY A 168 8.74 16.99 2.65
N PHE A 169 9.25 17.29 3.84
CA PHE A 169 8.46 17.85 4.94
C PHE A 169 7.92 19.25 4.62
N MET A 170 8.75 20.14 4.06
CA MET A 170 8.33 21.49 3.66
C MET A 170 7.25 21.45 2.57
N LEU A 171 7.43 20.63 1.53
CA LEU A 171 6.45 20.47 0.46
C LEU A 171 5.13 19.88 0.97
N ALA A 172 5.20 18.96 1.93
CA ALA A 172 4.01 18.41 2.60
C ALA A 172 3.26 19.49 3.42
N CYS A 173 3.99 20.42 4.06
CA CYS A 173 3.37 21.55 4.74
C CYS A 173 2.71 22.51 3.75
N TYR A 174 3.39 22.85 2.66
CA TYR A 174 2.87 23.76 1.65
C TYR A 174 1.68 23.19 0.87
N SER A 175 1.64 21.87 0.66
CA SER A 175 0.47 21.22 0.07
C SER A 175 -0.78 21.35 0.94
N VAL A 176 -0.63 21.27 2.26
CA VAL A 176 -1.73 21.49 3.21
C VAL A 176 -2.14 22.97 3.22
N MET A 177 -1.18 23.89 3.21
CA MET A 177 -1.48 25.34 3.08
C MET A 177 -2.25 25.65 1.80
N TRP A 178 -1.84 25.07 0.68
CA TRP A 178 -2.51 25.22 -0.61
C TRP A 178 -3.95 24.69 -0.56
N SER A 179 -4.17 23.50 0.01
CA SER A 179 -5.49 22.89 0.06
C SER A 179 -6.51 23.69 0.89
N LYS A 180 -6.07 24.39 1.95
CA LYS A 180 -6.94 25.14 2.87
C LYS A 180 -7.72 26.29 2.23
N LYS A 181 -7.10 27.04 1.32
CA LYS A 181 -7.74 28.23 0.74
C LYS A 181 -8.71 27.90 -0.40
N SER A 182 -8.67 26.69 -0.93
CA SER A 182 -9.58 26.29 -2.00
C SER A 182 -10.83 25.64 -1.41
N VAL A 183 -11.98 26.30 -1.60
CA VAL A 183 -13.33 25.98 -1.06
C VAL A 183 -13.89 24.63 -1.53
N THR A 184 -13.13 23.87 -2.29
CA THR A 184 -13.59 22.70 -3.07
C THR A 184 -12.82 21.46 -2.66
N ALA A 185 -13.52 20.33 -2.50
CA ALA A 185 -12.95 19.03 -2.12
C ALA A 185 -11.71 18.59 -2.88
N LEU A 186 -11.71 18.93 -4.16
CA LEU A 186 -10.71 18.57 -5.15
C LEU A 186 -9.45 19.45 -5.03
N SER A 187 -9.38 20.31 -4.00
CA SER A 187 -8.18 21.07 -3.68
C SER A 187 -7.06 20.20 -3.14
N VAL A 188 -7.39 19.19 -2.32
CA VAL A 188 -6.43 18.26 -1.71
C VAL A 188 -5.70 17.46 -2.80
N THR A 189 -6.35 17.25 -3.93
CA THR A 189 -5.85 16.37 -4.99
C THR A 189 -4.91 17.05 -5.97
N ALA A 190 -4.92 18.39 -6.05
CA ALA A 190 -3.93 19.11 -6.84
C ALA A 190 -2.50 18.87 -6.31
N PRO A 191 -2.20 19.11 -5.02
CA PRO A 191 -0.90 18.79 -4.47
C PRO A 191 -0.48 17.32 -4.62
N ILE A 192 -1.43 16.38 -4.58
CA ILE A 192 -1.14 14.95 -4.85
C ILE A 192 -0.60 14.75 -6.27
N MET A 193 -1.18 15.43 -7.27
CA MET A 193 -0.69 15.34 -8.65
C MET A 193 0.68 16.02 -8.84
N ALA A 194 0.94 17.11 -8.12
CA ALA A 194 2.26 17.76 -8.13
C ALA A 194 3.35 16.88 -7.48
N LEU A 195 2.98 16.06 -6.49
CA LEU A 195 3.88 15.14 -5.78
C LEU A 195 3.76 13.68 -6.26
N CYS A 196 3.24 13.47 -7.48
CA CYS A 196 2.81 12.16 -7.92
C CYS A 196 3.93 11.11 -7.90
N ILE A 197 5.14 11.44 -8.33
CA ILE A 197 6.25 10.48 -8.41
C ILE A 197 6.66 9.96 -7.01
N PRO A 198 7.00 10.82 -6.02
CA PRO A 198 7.32 10.34 -4.67
C PRO A 198 6.17 9.55 -4.05
N LEU A 199 4.93 10.05 -4.17
CA LEU A 199 3.76 9.40 -3.58
C LEU A 199 3.45 8.05 -4.21
N LEU A 200 3.58 7.94 -5.54
CA LEU A 200 3.40 6.68 -6.25
C LEU A 200 4.49 5.68 -5.88
N ASP A 201 5.75 6.10 -5.80
CA ASP A 201 6.85 5.21 -5.45
C ASP A 201 6.70 4.66 -4.02
N ALA A 202 6.40 5.53 -3.05
CA ALA A 202 6.13 5.15 -1.66
C ALA A 202 4.88 4.26 -1.53
N GLY A 203 3.79 4.63 -2.21
CA GLY A 203 2.55 3.84 -2.20
C GLY A 203 2.74 2.45 -2.81
N LEU A 204 3.50 2.35 -3.91
CA LEU A 204 3.87 1.07 -4.51
C LEU A 204 4.75 0.25 -3.58
N ALA A 205 5.71 0.85 -2.87
CA ALA A 205 6.53 0.15 -1.88
C ALA A 205 5.68 -0.44 -0.74
N VAL A 206 4.75 0.34 -0.18
CA VAL A 206 3.83 -0.14 0.86
C VAL A 206 2.95 -1.27 0.34
N ALA A 207 2.36 -1.11 -0.85
CA ALA A 207 1.52 -2.14 -1.47
C ALA A 207 2.31 -3.44 -1.73
N ARG A 208 3.54 -3.36 -2.25
CA ARG A 208 4.40 -4.53 -2.47
C ARG A 208 4.72 -5.25 -1.16
N ARG A 209 5.09 -4.52 -0.10
CA ARG A 209 5.41 -5.11 1.22
C ARG A 209 4.18 -5.79 1.82
N TYR A 210 3.01 -5.16 1.71
CA TYR A 210 1.74 -5.73 2.15
C TYR A 210 1.40 -7.04 1.44
N VAL A 211 1.49 -7.07 0.10
CA VAL A 211 1.23 -8.28 -0.71
C VAL A 211 2.22 -9.42 -0.39
N ARG A 212 3.46 -9.08 -0.03
CA ARG A 212 4.50 -10.06 0.33
C ARG A 212 4.54 -10.43 1.82
N ALA A 213 3.60 -9.90 2.62
CA ALA A 213 3.59 -10.05 4.09
C ALA A 213 4.93 -9.70 4.76
N GLN A 214 5.66 -8.73 4.21
CA GLN A 214 6.92 -8.24 4.76
C GLN A 214 6.67 -7.03 5.66
N PRO A 215 7.48 -6.83 6.73
CA PRO A 215 7.35 -5.64 7.56
C PRO A 215 7.50 -4.37 6.71
N ILE A 216 6.66 -3.36 6.97
CA ILE A 216 6.62 -2.12 6.17
C ILE A 216 7.97 -1.38 6.18
N PHE A 217 8.82 -1.59 7.19
CA PHE A 217 10.11 -0.89 7.35
C PHE A 217 11.33 -1.67 6.81
N THR A 218 11.16 -2.77 6.08
CA THR A 218 12.29 -3.46 5.45
C THR A 218 12.81 -2.70 4.25
N ALA A 219 14.14 -2.60 4.10
CA ALA A 219 14.75 -1.99 2.92
C ALA A 219 14.28 -2.68 1.63
N ASP A 220 13.93 -1.90 0.60
CA ASP A 220 13.46 -2.39 -0.69
C ASP A 220 14.32 -1.79 -1.82
N ARG A 221 14.66 -2.61 -2.82
CA ARG A 221 15.39 -2.17 -4.04
C ARG A 221 14.48 -2.03 -5.25
N ALA A 222 13.16 -2.20 -5.08
CA ALA A 222 12.19 -2.15 -6.18
C ALA A 222 11.56 -0.76 -6.40
N HIS A 223 12.23 0.33 -6.00
CA HIS A 223 11.80 1.69 -6.29
C HIS A 223 11.81 1.97 -7.81
N ILE A 224 10.96 2.91 -8.25
CA ILE A 224 10.77 3.23 -9.68
C ILE A 224 12.11 3.54 -10.36
N HIS A 225 13.00 4.29 -9.70
CA HIS A 225 14.30 4.65 -10.26
C HIS A 225 15.22 3.43 -10.43
N HIS A 226 15.26 2.50 -9.46
CA HIS A 226 16.02 1.26 -9.60
C HIS A 226 15.51 0.40 -10.75
N ARG A 227 14.18 0.26 -10.91
CA ARG A 227 13.59 -0.49 -12.03
C ARG A 227 13.95 0.08 -13.40
N LEU A 228 14.07 1.40 -13.52
CA LEU A 228 14.50 2.05 -14.75
C LEU A 228 15.99 1.82 -15.01
N LEU A 229 16.83 1.86 -13.98
CA LEU A 229 18.25 1.53 -14.08
C LEU A 229 18.46 0.06 -14.49
N ASP A 230 17.71 -0.88 -13.90
CA ASP A 230 17.76 -2.32 -14.23
C ASP A 230 17.37 -2.61 -15.69
N ARG A 231 16.62 -1.71 -16.33
CA ARG A 231 16.28 -1.76 -17.77
C ARG A 231 17.38 -1.19 -18.68
N GLY A 232 18.51 -0.78 -18.10
CA GLY A 232 19.64 -0.23 -18.85
C GLY A 232 19.55 1.28 -19.13
N LEU A 233 18.64 2.02 -18.49
CA LEU A 233 18.67 3.48 -18.56
C LEU A 233 19.84 4.01 -17.71
N SER A 234 20.51 5.05 -18.19
CA SER A 234 21.53 5.73 -17.40
C SER A 234 20.89 6.56 -16.27
N PRO A 235 21.59 6.80 -15.14
CA PRO A 235 21.10 7.63 -14.03
C PRO A 235 20.55 8.99 -14.48
N ARG A 236 21.25 9.68 -15.39
CA ARG A 236 20.78 10.94 -16.02
C ARG A 236 19.44 10.80 -16.71
N ARG A 237 19.29 9.76 -17.53
CA ARG A 237 18.05 9.52 -18.30
C ARG A 237 16.90 9.17 -17.36
N THR A 238 17.16 8.36 -16.34
CA THR A 238 16.17 8.02 -15.31
C THR A 238 15.70 9.27 -14.56
N ALA A 239 16.62 10.12 -14.11
CA ALA A 239 16.28 11.37 -13.43
C ALA A 239 15.44 12.30 -14.34
N PHE A 240 15.88 12.50 -15.59
CA PHE A 240 15.16 13.36 -16.54
C PHE A 240 13.77 12.84 -16.87
N LEU A 241 13.62 11.53 -17.09
CA LEU A 241 12.33 10.90 -17.40
C LEU A 241 11.34 11.06 -16.24
N LEU A 242 11.80 10.85 -15.01
CA LEU A 242 10.95 11.00 -13.82
C LEU A 242 10.63 12.47 -13.52
N CYS A 243 11.56 13.39 -13.74
CA CYS A 243 11.27 14.83 -13.69
C CYS A 243 10.26 15.24 -14.77
N ALA A 244 10.37 14.72 -15.99
CA ALA A 244 9.39 14.97 -17.06
C ALA A 244 8.00 14.44 -16.69
N ALA A 245 7.92 13.23 -16.14
CA ALA A 245 6.66 12.67 -15.64
C ALA A 245 6.07 13.50 -14.48
N SER A 246 6.92 13.99 -13.57
CA SER A 246 6.53 14.91 -12.50
C SER A 246 6.03 16.25 -13.05
N ALA A 247 6.64 16.77 -14.12
CA ALA A 247 6.20 17.99 -14.78
C ALA A 247 4.82 17.83 -15.45
N VAL A 248 4.53 16.65 -16.01
CA VAL A 248 3.18 16.32 -16.51
C VAL A 248 2.18 16.32 -15.36
N GLY A 249 2.50 15.70 -14.22
CA GLY A 249 1.67 15.74 -13.01
C GLY A 249 1.44 17.16 -12.48
N ALA A 250 2.48 17.99 -12.46
CA ALA A 250 2.39 19.41 -12.13
C ALA A 250 1.48 20.18 -13.10
N GLY A 251 1.54 19.90 -14.41
CA GLY A 251 0.64 20.48 -15.40
C GLY A 251 -0.82 20.16 -15.13
N PHE A 252 -1.15 18.88 -14.87
CA PHE A 252 -2.49 18.48 -14.44
C PHE A 252 -2.92 19.17 -13.14
N SER A 253 -1.98 19.33 -12.20
CA SER A 253 -2.23 20.01 -10.94
C SER A 253 -2.61 21.49 -11.12
N ILE A 254 -1.90 22.23 -11.98
CA ILE A 254 -2.22 23.64 -12.28
C ILE A 254 -3.53 23.72 -13.06
N LEU A 255 -3.74 22.84 -14.03
CA LEU A 255 -4.98 22.79 -14.80
C LEU A 255 -6.19 22.56 -13.88
N GLN A 256 -6.09 21.62 -12.93
CA GLN A 256 -7.15 21.38 -11.95
C GLN A 256 -7.38 22.59 -11.03
N SER A 257 -6.32 23.32 -10.69
CA SER A 257 -6.36 24.51 -9.86
C SER A 257 -7.18 25.63 -10.49
N THR A 258 -7.12 25.80 -11.80
CA THR A 258 -7.85 26.86 -12.53
C THR A 258 -9.16 26.39 -13.15
N ALA A 259 -9.37 25.07 -13.26
CA ALA A 259 -10.54 24.51 -13.91
C ALA A 259 -11.84 24.70 -13.11
N PRO A 260 -12.98 24.86 -13.81
CA PRO A 260 -14.31 24.80 -13.22
C PRO A 260 -14.57 23.47 -12.49
N ASN A 261 -15.40 23.50 -11.45
CA ASN A 261 -15.64 22.35 -10.57
C ASN A 261 -16.03 21.05 -11.30
N TYR A 262 -16.83 21.14 -12.37
CA TYR A 262 -17.27 19.97 -13.14
C TYR A 262 -16.14 19.30 -13.95
N MET A 263 -15.11 20.05 -14.37
CA MET A 263 -13.98 19.50 -15.14
C MET A 263 -12.93 18.84 -14.26
N ARG A 264 -12.89 19.14 -12.96
CA ARG A 264 -11.86 18.63 -12.05
C ARG A 264 -11.89 17.10 -11.92
N PHE A 265 -13.07 16.49 -11.97
CA PHE A 265 -13.19 15.02 -12.01
C PHE A 265 -12.66 14.42 -13.31
N VAL A 266 -12.88 15.09 -14.44
CA VAL A 266 -12.36 14.65 -15.74
C VAL A 266 -10.84 14.75 -15.74
N ILE A 267 -10.28 15.85 -15.25
CA ILE A 267 -8.84 16.06 -15.12
C ILE A 267 -8.20 14.97 -14.26
N MET A 268 -8.79 14.70 -13.09
CA MET A 268 -8.37 13.61 -12.21
C MET A 268 -8.41 12.26 -12.92
N PHE A 269 -9.51 11.96 -13.61
CA PHE A 269 -9.70 10.69 -14.29
C PHE A 269 -8.66 10.49 -15.39
N VAL A 270 -8.39 11.52 -16.20
CA VAL A 270 -7.34 11.50 -17.22
C VAL A 270 -5.96 11.34 -16.58
N PHE A 271 -5.67 12.06 -15.50
CA PHE A 271 -4.42 11.88 -14.74
C PHE A 271 -4.24 10.44 -14.25
N CYS A 272 -5.29 9.85 -13.66
CA CYS A 272 -5.27 8.45 -13.21
C CYS A 272 -5.03 7.47 -14.37
N ILE A 273 -5.59 7.71 -15.56
CA ILE A 273 -5.32 6.91 -16.75
C ILE A 273 -3.86 7.02 -17.16
N VAL A 274 -3.31 8.24 -17.22
CA VAL A 274 -1.91 8.47 -17.58
C VAL A 274 -0.98 7.79 -16.57
N ALA A 275 -1.24 7.96 -15.27
CA ALA A 275 -0.49 7.30 -14.20
C ALA A 275 -0.57 5.77 -14.31
N TRP A 276 -1.75 5.22 -14.60
CA TRP A 276 -1.97 3.79 -14.80
C TRP A 276 -1.15 3.24 -15.97
N PHE A 277 -1.15 3.91 -17.13
CA PHE A 277 -0.31 3.54 -18.26
C PHE A 277 1.17 3.63 -17.93
N GLY A 278 1.60 4.65 -17.18
CA GLY A 278 2.98 4.76 -16.68
C GLY A 278 3.38 3.58 -15.79
N ILE A 279 2.54 3.18 -14.84
CA ILE A 279 2.79 2.02 -13.97
C ILE A 279 2.84 0.72 -14.78
N ARG A 280 1.94 0.55 -15.76
CA ARG A 280 1.93 -0.62 -16.65
C ARG A 280 3.18 -0.70 -17.51
N TYR A 281 3.64 0.42 -18.05
CA TYR A 281 4.88 0.49 -18.80
C TYR A 281 6.09 0.06 -17.95
N LEU A 282 6.07 0.35 -16.64
CA LEU A 282 7.09 -0.07 -15.69
C LEU A 282 7.02 -1.58 -15.31
N HIS A 283 6.06 -2.35 -15.84
CA HIS A 283 5.91 -3.80 -15.62
C HIS A 283 6.05 -4.23 -14.15
N TYR A 284 5.31 -3.58 -13.24
CA TYR A 284 5.20 -4.03 -11.85
C TYR A 284 4.48 -5.38 -11.78
N GLN A 285 5.24 -6.48 -11.77
CA GLN A 285 4.74 -7.86 -11.71
C GLN A 285 3.83 -8.11 -10.48
N GLU A 286 4.05 -7.37 -9.39
CA GLU A 286 3.25 -7.47 -8.17
C GLU A 286 1.80 -7.00 -8.39
N PHE A 287 1.58 -6.05 -9.31
CA PHE A 287 0.23 -5.60 -9.66
C PHE A 287 -0.50 -6.64 -10.50
N ASP A 288 0.20 -7.39 -11.36
CA ASP A 288 -0.40 -8.50 -12.10
C ASP A 288 -0.85 -9.63 -11.16
N VAL A 289 -0.09 -9.87 -10.08
CA VAL A 289 -0.49 -10.81 -9.02
C VAL A 289 -1.65 -10.26 -8.19
N ALA A 290 -1.60 -9.00 -7.75
CA ALA A 290 -2.69 -8.39 -6.99
C ALA A 290 -4.00 -8.33 -7.78
N ILE A 291 -3.95 -7.96 -9.07
CA ILE A 291 -5.12 -7.98 -9.97
C ILE A 291 -5.62 -9.42 -10.16
N ARG A 292 -4.71 -10.40 -10.30
CA ARG A 292 -5.09 -11.83 -10.41
C ARG A 292 -5.79 -12.33 -9.14
N VAL A 293 -5.35 -11.90 -7.96
CA VAL A 293 -5.96 -12.25 -6.67
C VAL A 293 -7.30 -11.53 -6.46
N LEU A 294 -7.39 -10.24 -6.80
CA LEU A 294 -8.62 -9.43 -6.72
C LEU A 294 -9.67 -9.82 -7.77
N ARG A 295 -9.30 -10.60 -8.78
CA ARG A 295 -10.24 -11.10 -9.78
C ARG A 295 -11.27 -11.98 -9.08
N LYS A 296 -12.54 -11.52 -9.11
CA LYS A 296 -13.74 -12.04 -8.44
C LYS A 296 -13.89 -13.57 -8.42
N ASN A 297 -13.37 -14.27 -9.43
CA ASN A 297 -13.43 -15.73 -9.53
C ASN A 297 -12.59 -16.46 -8.47
N ASN A 298 -11.41 -15.93 -8.07
CA ASN A 298 -10.56 -16.58 -7.08
C ASN A 298 -11.08 -16.37 -5.65
N ILE A 299 -11.47 -15.14 -5.29
CA ILE A 299 -12.04 -14.84 -3.96
C ILE A 299 -13.32 -15.65 -3.72
N ARG A 300 -14.22 -15.73 -4.71
CA ARG A 300 -15.44 -16.53 -4.60
C ARG A 300 -15.14 -18.01 -4.42
N SER A 301 -14.11 -18.54 -5.09
CA SER A 301 -13.67 -19.94 -4.94
C SER A 301 -13.12 -20.20 -3.54
N ILE A 302 -12.32 -19.29 -2.98
CA ILE A 302 -11.74 -19.43 -1.63
C ILE A 302 -12.83 -19.38 -0.57
N VAL A 303 -13.73 -18.39 -0.63
CA VAL A 303 -14.85 -18.26 0.31
C VAL A 303 -15.78 -19.48 0.22
N LYS A 304 -16.14 -19.91 -0.99
CA LYS A 304 -16.97 -21.12 -1.18
C LYS A 304 -16.31 -22.34 -0.55
N SER A 305 -15.00 -22.53 -0.75
CA SER A 305 -14.28 -23.69 -0.21
C SER A 305 -14.29 -23.71 1.32
N HIS A 306 -14.12 -22.56 1.99
CA HIS A 306 -14.22 -22.48 3.45
C HIS A 306 -15.63 -22.81 3.96
N PHE A 307 -16.68 -22.31 3.31
CA PHE A 307 -18.05 -22.66 3.68
C PHE A 307 -18.33 -24.16 3.50
N SER A 308 -17.87 -24.75 2.39
CA SER A 308 -17.99 -26.18 2.13
C SER A 308 -17.27 -27.03 3.20
N LEU A 309 -16.05 -26.64 3.60
CA LEU A 309 -15.31 -27.32 4.67
C LEU A 309 -16.06 -27.26 6.01
N ASN A 310 -16.53 -26.09 6.43
CA ASN A 310 -17.27 -25.95 7.69
C ASN A 310 -18.60 -26.73 7.67
N SER A 311 -19.29 -26.76 6.52
CA SER A 311 -20.49 -27.57 6.33
C SER A 311 -20.20 -29.07 6.43
N CYS A 312 -19.06 -29.52 5.89
CA CYS A 312 -18.61 -30.90 6.01
C CYS A 312 -18.30 -31.28 7.47
N GLU A 313 -17.57 -30.45 8.20
CA GLU A 313 -17.29 -30.66 9.63
C GLU A 313 -18.59 -30.80 10.44
N GLN A 314 -19.56 -29.90 10.22
CA GLN A 314 -20.85 -29.97 10.90
C GLN A 314 -21.62 -31.27 10.60
N LYS A 315 -21.62 -31.71 9.33
CA LYS A 315 -22.27 -32.97 8.93
C LYS A 315 -21.59 -34.20 9.52
N ILE A 316 -20.26 -34.24 9.55
CA ILE A 316 -19.51 -35.34 10.16
C ILE A 316 -19.73 -35.37 11.69
N MET A 317 -19.73 -34.21 12.34
CA MET A 317 -19.97 -34.12 13.79
C MET A 317 -21.41 -34.54 14.17
N ALA A 318 -22.39 -34.26 13.33
CA ALA A 318 -23.78 -34.65 13.54
C ALA A 318 -24.11 -36.09 13.09
N ALA A 319 -23.17 -36.80 12.44
CA ALA A 319 -23.38 -38.14 11.94
C ALA A 319 -23.54 -39.15 13.10
N ASN A 320 -24.56 -40.01 12.98
CA ASN A 320 -24.85 -41.10 13.93
C ASN A 320 -24.43 -42.47 13.39
N SER A 321 -24.02 -42.54 12.13
CA SER A 321 -23.58 -43.76 11.47
C SER A 321 -22.37 -43.51 10.56
N VAL A 322 -21.72 -44.60 10.15
CA VAL A 322 -20.62 -44.58 9.18
C VAL A 322 -21.14 -44.16 7.78
N ASP A 323 -22.36 -44.54 7.42
CA ASP A 323 -23.04 -44.12 6.18
C ASP A 323 -23.28 -42.60 6.10
N ASP A 324 -23.62 -41.97 7.23
CA ASP A 324 -23.77 -40.51 7.31
C ASP A 324 -22.44 -39.80 7.10
N CYS A 325 -21.35 -40.36 7.66
CA CYS A 325 -20.00 -39.85 7.46
C CYS A 325 -19.58 -39.98 5.99
N TRP A 326 -19.84 -41.12 5.36
CA TRP A 326 -19.62 -41.33 3.93
C TRP A 326 -20.37 -40.30 3.09
N SER A 327 -21.64 -40.03 3.39
CA SER A 327 -22.46 -39.06 2.69
C SER A 327 -21.88 -37.64 2.77
N ALA A 328 -21.35 -37.25 3.93
CA ALA A 328 -20.67 -35.97 4.13
C ALA A 328 -19.36 -35.88 3.32
N VAL A 329 -18.54 -36.95 3.35
CA VAL A 329 -17.27 -37.07 2.62
C VAL A 329 -17.49 -37.02 1.10
N ARG A 330 -18.50 -37.73 0.59
CA ARG A 330 -18.87 -37.71 -0.83
C ARG A 330 -19.34 -36.32 -1.27
N THR A 331 -20.12 -35.63 -0.43
CA THR A 331 -20.61 -34.28 -0.74
C THR A 331 -19.46 -33.29 -0.89
N ILE A 332 -18.53 -33.27 0.07
CA ILE A 332 -17.38 -32.34 0.01
C ILE A 332 -16.46 -32.65 -1.16
N ALA A 333 -16.34 -33.93 -1.53
CA ALA A 333 -15.54 -34.34 -2.69
C ALA A 333 -16.05 -33.72 -3.99
N VAL A 334 -17.36 -33.81 -4.24
CA VAL A 334 -18.01 -33.25 -5.42
C VAL A 334 -17.93 -31.72 -5.39
N GLU A 335 -18.17 -31.09 -4.23
CA GLU A 335 -18.12 -29.63 -4.09
C GLU A 335 -16.73 -29.05 -4.36
N LEU A 336 -15.67 -29.77 -3.97
CA LEU A 336 -14.28 -29.40 -4.19
C LEU A 336 -13.73 -29.85 -5.56
N GLY A 337 -14.48 -30.64 -6.32
CA GLY A 337 -14.11 -31.08 -7.67
C GLY A 337 -13.17 -32.29 -7.72
N PHE A 338 -13.19 -33.14 -6.71
CA PHE A 338 -12.54 -34.46 -6.77
C PHE A 338 -13.32 -35.39 -7.70
N THR A 339 -12.61 -36.24 -8.43
CA THR A 339 -13.18 -37.13 -9.45
C THR A 339 -13.51 -38.52 -8.91
N HIS A 340 -12.84 -38.95 -7.84
CA HIS A 340 -13.02 -40.24 -7.21
C HIS A 340 -12.80 -40.08 -5.70
N VAL A 341 -13.62 -40.76 -4.88
CA VAL A 341 -13.34 -40.97 -3.45
C VAL A 341 -13.50 -42.42 -3.04
N ASP A 342 -12.60 -42.87 -2.18
CA ASP A 342 -12.60 -44.16 -1.49
C ASP A 342 -12.60 -43.90 0.03
N PHE A 343 -13.45 -44.58 0.78
CA PHE A 343 -13.54 -44.48 2.23
C PHE A 343 -13.63 -45.86 2.87
N VAL A 344 -12.69 -46.14 3.77
CA VAL A 344 -12.63 -47.36 4.56
C VAL A 344 -12.69 -47.00 6.04
N GLY A 345 -13.73 -47.46 6.75
CA GLY A 345 -13.95 -47.15 8.16
C GLY A 345 -14.85 -48.19 8.84
N CYS A 346 -14.49 -48.60 10.06
CA CYS A 346 -15.24 -49.56 10.88
C CYS A 346 -15.61 -50.87 10.13
N GLY A 347 -14.69 -51.37 9.29
CA GLY A 347 -14.88 -52.60 8.51
C GLY A 347 -15.80 -52.45 7.29
N GLN A 348 -16.31 -51.25 7.01
CA GLN A 348 -17.10 -50.94 5.82
C GLN A 348 -16.22 -50.25 4.77
N HIS A 349 -16.51 -50.55 3.50
CA HIS A 349 -15.83 -49.97 2.35
C HIS A 349 -16.83 -49.29 1.43
N PHE A 350 -16.61 -48.00 1.18
CA PHE A 350 -17.44 -47.18 0.32
C PHE A 350 -16.61 -46.58 -0.82
N GLU A 351 -17.10 -46.73 -2.04
CA GLU A 351 -16.41 -46.22 -3.23
C GLU A 351 -17.35 -45.38 -4.09
N ALA A 352 -16.86 -44.21 -4.51
CA ALA A 352 -17.45 -43.37 -5.53
C ALA A 352 -16.49 -43.32 -6.74
N PRO A 353 -16.72 -44.17 -7.76
CA PRO A 353 -15.86 -44.23 -8.94
C PRO A 353 -16.06 -43.00 -9.85
N PRO A 354 -15.07 -42.69 -10.72
CA PRO A 354 -15.18 -41.58 -11.65
C PRO A 354 -16.20 -41.86 -12.76
N GLU A 355 -16.95 -40.83 -13.18
CA GLU A 355 -17.94 -40.93 -14.28
C GLU A 355 -17.30 -41.29 -15.64
N LYS A 356 -15.99 -41.04 -15.81
CA LYS A 356 -15.23 -41.36 -17.02
C LYS A 356 -13.86 -41.93 -16.67
N PRO A 357 -13.33 -42.92 -17.42
CA PRO A 357 -11.99 -43.43 -17.22
C PRO A 357 -10.95 -42.32 -17.47
N VAL A 358 -10.04 -42.17 -16.52
CA VAL A 358 -9.09 -41.05 -16.44
C VAL A 358 -7.67 -41.54 -16.69
N THR A 359 -6.95 -40.92 -17.63
CA THR A 359 -5.51 -41.14 -17.82
C THR A 359 -4.71 -40.07 -17.06
N GLY A 360 -4.02 -40.49 -15.98
CA GLY A 360 -3.20 -39.60 -15.14
C GLY A 360 -3.99 -38.86 -14.05
N HIS A 361 -3.86 -39.31 -12.81
CA HIS A 361 -4.48 -38.69 -11.63
C HIS A 361 -3.47 -38.59 -10.49
N TRP A 362 -3.66 -37.62 -9.60
CA TRP A 362 -3.01 -37.59 -8.29
C TRP A 362 -4.02 -37.99 -7.23
N SER A 363 -3.53 -38.58 -6.13
CA SER A 363 -4.36 -38.99 -5.00
C SER A 363 -3.89 -38.37 -3.70
N LEU A 364 -4.84 -38.01 -2.86
CA LEU A 364 -4.65 -37.61 -1.46
C LEU A 364 -5.20 -38.73 -0.59
N GLN A 365 -4.35 -39.38 0.20
CA GLN A 365 -4.79 -40.34 1.19
C GLN A 365 -4.64 -39.76 2.59
N VAL A 366 -5.74 -39.68 3.32
CA VAL A 366 -5.81 -39.24 4.72
C VAL A 366 -5.97 -40.48 5.59
N PRO A 367 -4.93 -40.92 6.32
CA PRO A 367 -5.05 -42.06 7.23
C PRO A 367 -5.88 -41.69 8.45
N LEU A 368 -6.73 -42.61 8.91
CA LEU A 368 -7.54 -42.46 10.13
C LEU A 368 -7.03 -43.38 11.25
N SER A 369 -6.61 -44.60 10.89
CA SER A 369 -5.93 -45.58 11.75
C SER A 369 -5.09 -46.55 10.88
N ASP A 370 -4.52 -47.62 11.45
CA ASP A 370 -3.64 -48.54 10.72
C ASP A 370 -4.28 -49.21 9.49
N SER A 371 -5.61 -49.37 9.50
CA SER A 371 -6.37 -50.03 8.42
C SER A 371 -7.46 -49.16 7.79
N GLU A 372 -7.63 -47.92 8.25
CA GLU A 372 -8.72 -47.03 7.81
C GLU A 372 -8.18 -45.76 7.18
N TYR A 373 -8.80 -45.34 6.08
CA TYR A 373 -8.36 -44.17 5.33
C TYR A 373 -9.49 -43.57 4.52
N VAL A 374 -9.30 -42.29 4.14
CA VAL A 374 -10.07 -41.64 3.08
C VAL A 374 -9.11 -41.29 1.96
N ARG A 375 -9.39 -41.73 0.73
CA ARG A 375 -8.57 -41.42 -0.45
C ARG A 375 -9.39 -40.63 -1.45
N PHE A 376 -8.88 -39.48 -1.87
CA PHE A 376 -9.44 -38.66 -2.93
C PHE A 376 -8.55 -38.74 -4.16
N GLY A 377 -9.14 -38.87 -5.35
CA GLY A 377 -8.45 -38.83 -6.63
C GLY A 377 -8.89 -37.61 -7.45
N CYS A 378 -7.94 -36.97 -8.15
CA CYS A 378 -8.24 -35.87 -9.06
C CYS A 378 -7.32 -35.86 -10.28
N GLN A 379 -7.82 -35.35 -11.41
CA GLN A 379 -7.03 -35.13 -12.62
C GLN A 379 -6.09 -33.93 -12.47
N PHE A 380 -4.93 -34.01 -13.12
CA PHE A 380 -4.08 -32.85 -13.33
C PHE A 380 -4.85 -31.79 -14.16
N GLU A 381 -4.59 -30.50 -13.88
CA GLU A 381 -5.21 -29.33 -14.53
C GLU A 381 -6.68 -29.01 -14.21
N ILE A 382 -7.45 -29.94 -13.64
CA ILE A 382 -8.87 -29.69 -13.26
C ILE A 382 -8.99 -29.08 -11.87
N PHE A 383 -8.10 -29.44 -10.93
CA PHE A 383 -8.20 -28.99 -9.55
C PHE A 383 -7.78 -27.51 -9.38
N ARG A 384 -8.75 -26.64 -9.09
CA ARG A 384 -8.55 -25.18 -9.10
C ARG A 384 -8.11 -24.58 -7.76
N SER A 385 -8.03 -25.36 -6.68
CA SER A 385 -7.83 -24.80 -5.33
C SER A 385 -6.89 -25.62 -4.45
N ALA A 386 -5.61 -25.68 -4.82
CA ALA A 386 -4.57 -26.38 -4.05
C ALA A 386 -4.51 -25.98 -2.56
N ALA A 387 -4.88 -24.74 -2.23
CA ALA A 387 -4.88 -24.21 -0.86
C ALA A 387 -5.87 -24.93 0.09
N VAL A 388 -6.87 -25.63 -0.44
CA VAL A 388 -7.94 -26.27 0.35
C VAL A 388 -7.57 -27.70 0.72
N VAL A 389 -6.65 -28.33 -0.01
CA VAL A 389 -6.27 -29.75 0.16
C VAL A 389 -5.72 -30.01 1.56
N ALA A 390 -4.83 -29.14 2.05
CA ALA A 390 -4.24 -29.28 3.37
C ALA A 390 -5.29 -29.13 4.49
N GLN A 391 -6.20 -28.15 4.35
CA GLN A 391 -7.26 -27.93 5.33
C GLN A 391 -8.27 -29.08 5.35
N LEU A 392 -8.62 -29.63 4.17
CA LEU A 392 -9.47 -30.80 4.06
C LEU A 392 -8.83 -32.02 4.74
N ALA A 393 -7.53 -32.26 4.50
CA ALA A 393 -6.82 -33.39 5.09
C ALA A 393 -6.81 -33.32 6.63
N ASP A 394 -6.50 -32.15 7.19
CA ASP A 394 -6.48 -31.93 8.64
C ASP A 394 -7.87 -32.07 9.27
N LEU A 395 -8.89 -31.48 8.63
CA LEU A 395 -10.28 -31.57 9.07
C LEU A 395 -10.77 -33.03 9.07
N LEU A 396 -10.55 -33.76 7.98
CA LEU A 396 -10.98 -35.15 7.87
C LEU A 396 -10.27 -36.04 8.87
N HIS A 397 -8.95 -35.91 9.02
CA HIS A 397 -8.19 -36.68 10.01
C HIS A 397 -8.73 -36.42 11.42
N ARG A 398 -8.90 -35.16 11.82
CA ARG A 398 -9.37 -34.80 13.17
C ARG A 398 -10.81 -35.25 13.45
N THR A 399 -11.72 -35.01 12.51
CA THR A 399 -13.16 -35.25 12.72
C THR A 399 -13.53 -36.73 12.58
N LEU A 400 -13.05 -37.41 11.53
CA LEU A 400 -13.37 -38.81 11.29
C LEU A 400 -12.65 -39.74 12.26
N SER A 401 -11.39 -39.50 12.63
CA SER A 401 -10.71 -40.35 13.63
C SER A 401 -11.47 -40.38 14.96
N THR A 402 -11.97 -39.23 15.40
CA THR A 402 -12.81 -39.10 16.61
C THR A 402 -14.09 -39.92 16.45
N LYS A 403 -14.85 -39.71 15.37
CA LYS A 403 -16.12 -40.42 15.12
C LYS A 403 -15.96 -41.93 14.93
N MET A 404 -14.91 -42.39 14.25
CA MET A 404 -14.65 -43.82 14.08
C MET A 404 -14.38 -44.50 15.42
N ASN A 405 -13.67 -43.83 16.33
CA ASN A 405 -13.47 -44.36 17.68
C ASN A 405 -14.79 -44.43 18.47
N ASP A 406 -15.65 -43.42 18.39
CA ASP A 406 -16.95 -43.41 19.04
C ASP A 406 -17.84 -44.56 18.54
N PHE A 407 -17.90 -44.78 17.22
CA PHE A 407 -18.70 -45.87 16.63
C PHE A 407 -18.18 -47.26 17.04
N ARG A 408 -16.86 -47.44 17.14
CA ARG A 408 -16.28 -48.70 17.64
C ARG A 408 -16.67 -48.97 19.10
N GLN A 409 -16.63 -47.94 19.95
CA GLN A 409 -17.03 -48.07 21.36
C GLN A 409 -18.51 -48.43 21.48
N GLN A 410 -19.39 -47.77 20.73
CA GLN A 410 -20.82 -48.09 20.71
C GLN A 410 -21.10 -49.52 20.23
N ALA A 411 -20.38 -49.99 19.20
CA ALA A 411 -20.52 -51.37 18.72
C ALA A 411 -20.08 -52.40 19.78
N THR A 412 -18.98 -52.14 20.51
CA THR A 412 -18.50 -53.04 21.57
C THR A 412 -19.37 -53.02 22.82
N GLU A 413 -19.97 -51.88 23.18
CA GLU A 413 -20.95 -51.79 24.27
C GLU A 413 -22.26 -52.49 23.93
N GLY A 414 -22.73 -52.39 22.68
CA GLY A 414 -23.92 -53.10 22.19
C GLY A 414 -23.76 -54.62 22.21
N GLU A 415 -22.60 -55.15 21.79
CA GLU A 415 -22.29 -56.58 21.89
C GLU A 415 -22.22 -57.06 23.34
N ARG A 416 -21.61 -56.29 24.25
CA ARG A 416 -21.55 -56.64 25.67
C ARG A 416 -22.93 -56.66 26.33
N ALA A 417 -23.81 -55.73 25.98
CA ALA A 417 -25.18 -55.71 26.47
C ALA A 417 -26.00 -56.92 25.97
N ALA A 418 -25.82 -57.31 24.70
CA ALA A 418 -26.50 -58.47 24.10
C ALA A 418 -26.02 -59.83 24.64
N ILE A 419 -24.78 -59.92 25.14
CA ILE A 419 -24.25 -61.13 25.79
C ILE A 419 -24.69 -61.23 27.26
N SER A 420 -25.08 -60.11 27.88
CA SER A 420 -25.52 -60.04 29.28
C SER A 420 -27.04 -60.19 29.50
N ALA A 421 -27.83 -60.24 28.43
CA ALA A 421 -29.27 -60.48 28.41
C ALA A 421 -29.58 -61.90 27.92
#